data_AF-A0A4R4XL56-F1
#
_entry.id   AF-A0A4R4XL56-F1
#
_cell.length_a   1.000
_cell.length_b   1.000
_cell.length_c   1.000
_cell.angle_alpha   90.00
_cell.angle_beta   90.00
_cell.angle_gamma   90.00
#
_symmetry.space_group_name_H-M   'P 1'
#
loop_
_entity.id
_entity.type
_entity.pdbx_description
1 polymer ?
#
loop_
_entity_poly.entity_id
_entity_poly.type
_entity_poly.pdbx_seq_one_letter_code
_entity_poly.pdbx_strand_id
1 'polypeptide(L)'
;MAAPTVQLDLFAGDPEVRRLVDGLTVLRDVVPEALEAAVYLGEWRSRGGLSVGKSGPWWYGIRRGGLQFEALGERRHSGWPHKLTRSITWEELAGLLGDDPRRQGLIAWAESLTALDAWRDLMRPHELWPMPGEWHPSYITGDHERPGWPERIAAWTTLQAMCTDTITALEAS
;
A
#
# COMPACT_ATOMS: atom_id res chain seq x y z
N MET A 1 35.51 -23.98 -9.31
CA MET A 1 34.49 -23.18 -10.00
C MET A 1 34.07 -22.07 -9.06
N ALA A 2 34.40 -20.82 -9.39
CA ALA A 2 34.01 -19.67 -8.59
C ALA A 2 32.52 -19.37 -8.84
N ALA A 3 31.75 -19.17 -7.77
CA ALA A 3 30.38 -18.70 -7.89
C ALA A 3 30.37 -17.32 -8.54
N PRO A 4 29.41 -17.01 -9.43
CA PRO A 4 29.28 -15.67 -9.97
C PRO A 4 28.98 -14.71 -8.80
N THR A 5 29.93 -13.81 -8.55
CA THR A 5 29.72 -12.66 -7.68
C THR A 5 28.57 -11.85 -8.27
N VAL A 6 27.41 -11.88 -7.61
CA VAL A 6 26.31 -10.99 -7.98
C VAL A 6 26.82 -9.56 -7.75
N GLN A 7 27.11 -8.88 -8.85
CA GLN A 7 27.57 -7.52 -8.88
C GLN A 7 26.38 -6.61 -8.56
N LEU A 8 26.11 -6.46 -7.26
CA LEU A 8 24.93 -5.79 -6.69
C LEU A 8 25.06 -4.25 -6.60
N ASP A 9 26.11 -3.65 -7.18
CA ASP A 9 26.52 -2.27 -6.89
C ASP A 9 26.84 -1.42 -8.14
N LEU A 10 26.06 -1.51 -9.22
CA LEU A 10 26.25 -0.65 -10.41
C LEU A 10 25.08 0.27 -10.78
N PHE A 11 23.96 0.17 -10.06
CA PHE A 11 22.81 1.07 -10.21
C PHE A 11 22.25 1.47 -8.84
N ALA A 12 23.11 1.90 -7.92
CA ALA A 12 22.65 2.55 -6.70
C ALA A 12 22.01 3.88 -7.09
N GLY A 13 20.75 3.84 -7.54
CA GLY A 13 19.92 5.01 -7.75
C GLY A 13 19.82 5.83 -6.48
N ASP A 14 19.32 7.06 -6.60
CA ASP A 14 19.15 7.96 -5.46
C ASP A 14 18.45 7.22 -4.30
N PRO A 15 19.09 7.10 -3.11
CA PRO A 15 18.49 6.44 -1.95
C PRO A 15 17.11 6.99 -1.60
N GLU A 16 16.87 8.27 -1.91
CA GLU A 16 15.58 8.90 -1.72
C GLU A 16 14.54 8.37 -2.71
N VAL A 17 14.87 8.31 -4.00
CA VAL A 17 14.02 7.70 -5.03
C VAL A 17 13.69 6.25 -4.66
N ARG A 18 14.68 5.49 -4.19
CA ARG A 18 14.47 4.11 -3.73
C ARG A 18 13.51 4.04 -2.55
N ARG A 19 13.62 4.95 -1.57
CA ARG A 19 12.68 5.04 -0.44
C ARG A 19 11.26 5.30 -0.92
N LEU A 20 11.08 6.22 -1.87
CA LEU A 20 9.77 6.55 -2.43
C LEU A 20 9.17 5.36 -3.20
N VAL A 21 9.96 4.71 -4.06
CA VAL A 21 9.55 3.51 -4.81
C VAL A 21 9.17 2.36 -3.87
N ASP A 22 9.97 2.09 -2.85
CA ASP A 22 9.68 1.04 -1.88
C ASP A 22 8.38 1.33 -1.12
N GLY A 23 8.16 2.57 -0.66
CA GLY A 23 6.93 2.91 0.05
C GLY A 23 5.68 2.90 -0.84
N LEU A 24 5.79 3.31 -2.11
CA LEU A 24 4.70 3.15 -3.09
C LEU A 24 4.42 1.68 -3.39
N THR A 25 5.46 0.84 -3.47
CA THR A 25 5.32 -0.62 -3.64
C THR A 25 4.59 -1.24 -2.46
N VAL A 26 4.96 -0.85 -1.23
CA VAL A 26 4.29 -1.29 0.00
C VAL A 26 2.82 -0.84 -0.01
N LEU A 27 2.53 0.42 -0.36
CA LEU A 27 1.16 0.90 -0.47
C LEU A 27 0.36 0.10 -1.52
N ARG A 28 0.94 -0.13 -2.69
CA ARG A 28 0.33 -0.85 -3.83
C ARG A 28 0.02 -2.30 -3.53
N ASP A 29 0.93 -3.02 -2.87
CA ASP A 29 0.89 -4.48 -2.79
C ASP A 29 0.54 -5.00 -1.41
N VAL A 30 0.93 -4.29 -0.35
CA VAL A 30 0.99 -4.85 1.00
C VAL A 30 -0.11 -4.30 1.88
N VAL A 31 -0.35 -2.98 1.81
CA VAL A 31 -1.19 -2.27 2.76
C VAL A 31 -2.69 -2.55 2.47
N PRO A 32 -3.44 -3.11 3.43
CA PRO A 32 -4.87 -3.38 3.29
C PRO A 32 -5.74 -2.13 3.21
N GLU A 33 -5.34 -1.08 3.91
CA GLU A 33 -6.06 0.20 4.01
C GLU A 33 -5.57 1.23 2.97
N ALA A 34 -4.81 0.79 1.95
CA ALA A 34 -4.14 1.70 1.01
C ALA A 34 -5.11 2.63 0.28
N LEU A 35 -6.30 2.12 -0.07
CA LEU A 35 -7.32 2.91 -0.74
C LEU A 35 -7.90 4.01 0.16
N GLU A 36 -8.11 3.71 1.44
CA GLU A 36 -8.49 4.72 2.42
C GLU A 36 -7.41 5.81 2.52
N ALA A 37 -6.13 5.42 2.60
CA ALA A 37 -5.02 6.37 2.66
C ALA A 37 -4.92 7.27 1.42
N ALA A 38 -5.17 6.72 0.22
CA ALA A 38 -5.16 7.46 -1.04
C ALA A 38 -6.36 8.42 -1.20
N VAL A 39 -7.52 8.05 -0.67
CA VAL A 39 -8.71 8.91 -0.65
C VAL A 39 -8.48 10.10 0.28
N TYR A 40 -7.97 9.89 1.49
CA TYR A 40 -7.83 10.94 2.51
C TYR A 40 -6.40 11.53 2.64
N LEU A 41 -5.62 11.54 1.55
CA LEU A 41 -4.27 12.13 1.53
C LEU A 41 -4.26 13.52 2.19
N GLY A 42 -3.29 13.78 3.06
CA GLY A 42 -3.14 15.04 3.79
C GLY A 42 -4.15 15.27 4.94
N GLU A 43 -5.31 14.62 4.91
CA GLU A 43 -6.36 14.72 5.94
C GLU A 43 -6.41 13.53 6.91
N TRP A 44 -5.47 12.58 6.77
CA TRP A 44 -5.32 11.41 7.64
C TRP A 44 -4.99 11.81 9.09
N ARG A 45 -6.01 12.23 9.86
CA ARG A 45 -5.85 12.77 11.22
C ARG A 45 -6.60 12.03 12.32
N SER A 46 -7.53 11.10 12.02
CA SER A 46 -8.50 10.68 13.06
C SER A 46 -8.80 9.18 13.23
N ARG A 47 -8.26 8.25 12.44
CA ARG A 47 -8.58 6.80 12.61
C ARG A 47 -7.46 5.98 13.25
N GLY A 48 -6.71 6.62 14.15
CA GLY A 48 -5.53 6.07 14.81
C GLY A 48 -5.71 4.67 15.40
N GLY A 49 -5.25 3.67 14.66
CA GLY A 49 -4.76 2.41 15.19
C GLY A 49 -3.25 2.35 14.98
N LEU A 50 -2.50 2.05 16.03
CA LEU A 50 -1.09 1.73 15.92
C LEU A 50 -0.89 0.32 15.32
N SER A 51 -1.54 -0.05 14.22
CA SER A 51 -1.28 -1.37 13.62
C SER A 51 0.06 -1.35 12.89
N VAL A 52 0.94 -2.27 13.29
CA VAL A 52 1.99 -2.77 12.42
C VAL A 52 1.44 -4.04 11.81
N GLY A 53 1.67 -4.24 10.53
CA GLY A 53 1.28 -5.44 9.82
C GLY A 53 2.48 -6.05 9.11
N LYS A 54 2.30 -7.29 8.70
CA LYS A 54 3.20 -8.01 7.81
C LYS A 54 2.38 -8.54 6.66
N SER A 55 2.80 -8.27 5.44
CA SER A 55 2.23 -8.90 4.25
C SER A 55 3.29 -8.94 3.15
N GLY A 56 3.30 -10.02 2.37
CA GLY A 56 4.35 -10.28 1.38
C GLY A 56 5.77 -10.16 2.00
N PRO A 57 6.72 -9.50 1.31
CA PRO A 57 8.09 -9.34 1.79
C PRO A 57 8.29 -8.17 2.78
N TRP A 58 7.22 -7.52 3.25
CA TRP A 58 7.30 -6.25 3.97
C TRP A 58 6.65 -6.28 5.36
N TRP A 59 7.27 -5.57 6.28
CA TRP A 59 6.58 -4.95 7.41
C TRP A 59 6.05 -3.59 6.98
N TYR A 60 4.87 -3.23 7.45
CA TYR A 60 4.28 -1.92 7.22
C TYR A 60 3.56 -1.40 8.46
N GLY A 61 3.32 -0.09 8.53
CA GLY A 61 2.48 0.53 9.55
C GLY A 61 1.96 1.87 9.08
N ILE A 62 0.65 2.06 9.17
CA ILE A 62 0.02 3.36 8.91
C ILE A 62 0.03 4.15 10.21
N ARG A 63 0.63 5.35 10.19
CA ARG A 63 0.80 6.23 11.35
C ARG A 63 0.27 7.62 11.04
N ARG A 64 0.09 8.44 12.08
CA ARG A 64 -0.25 9.86 11.93
C ARG A 64 0.75 10.62 11.05
N GLY A 65 2.02 10.21 11.04
CA GLY A 65 3.07 10.86 10.25
C GLY A 65 3.24 10.32 8.83
N GLY A 66 2.56 9.23 8.45
CA GLY A 66 2.75 8.60 7.14
C GLY A 66 2.72 7.08 7.17
N LEU A 67 3.14 6.48 6.05
CA LEU A 67 3.39 5.06 5.91
C LEU A 67 4.81 4.74 6.38
N GLN A 68 4.96 3.83 7.33
CA GLN A 68 6.25 3.26 7.70
C GLN A 68 6.39 1.85 7.14
N PHE A 69 7.61 1.45 6.77
CA PHE A 69 7.86 0.16 6.15
C PHE A 69 9.30 -0.31 6.35
N GLU A 70 9.51 -1.62 6.24
CA GLU A 70 10.83 -2.26 6.29
C GLU A 70 10.75 -3.64 5.62
N ALA A 71 11.77 -4.05 4.86
CA ALA A 71 11.77 -5.39 4.28
C ALA A 71 11.98 -6.45 5.37
N LEU A 72 11.31 -7.59 5.27
CA LEU A 72 11.36 -8.65 6.29
C LEU A 72 12.78 -9.16 6.57
N GLY A 73 13.62 -9.21 5.53
CA GLY A 73 14.98 -9.75 5.61
C GLY A 73 16.02 -8.79 6.19
N GLU A 74 15.70 -7.52 6.39
CA GLU A 74 16.68 -6.50 6.83
C GLU A 74 16.90 -6.49 8.35
N ARG A 75 16.03 -7.14 9.13
CA ARG A 75 16.18 -7.18 10.58
C ARG A 75 17.00 -8.38 11.04
N ARG A 76 18.00 -8.12 11.87
CA ARG A 76 18.83 -9.12 12.56
C ARG A 76 18.17 -9.72 13.82
N HIS A 77 17.01 -9.23 14.24
CA HIS A 77 16.36 -9.63 15.50
C HIS A 77 14.97 -10.22 15.25
N SER A 78 14.69 -11.37 15.87
CA SER A 78 13.38 -12.03 15.87
C SER A 78 12.41 -11.27 16.79
N GLY A 79 11.30 -10.77 16.25
CA GLY A 79 10.24 -10.14 17.04
C GLY A 79 9.34 -9.21 16.24
N TRP A 80 8.16 -8.92 16.81
CA TRP A 80 7.23 -7.93 16.26
C TRP A 80 7.86 -6.53 16.28
N PRO A 81 7.81 -5.74 15.17
CA PRO A 81 8.41 -4.41 15.17
C PRO A 81 7.61 -3.43 16.01
N HIS A 82 8.25 -2.85 17.03
CA HIS A 82 7.69 -1.68 17.74
C HIS A 82 7.90 -0.37 16.96
N LYS A 83 8.90 -0.33 16.07
CA LYS A 83 9.23 0.83 15.22
C LYS A 83 9.86 0.36 13.90
N LEU A 84 9.31 0.83 12.79
CA LEU A 84 9.86 0.66 11.45
C LEU A 84 10.75 1.88 11.12
N THR A 85 11.81 1.64 10.35
CA THR A 85 12.91 2.60 10.16
C THR A 85 12.70 3.53 8.97
N ARG A 86 12.10 3.03 7.89
CA ARG A 86 11.78 3.82 6.69
C ARG A 86 10.35 4.30 6.74
N SER A 87 10.11 5.48 6.17
CA SER A 87 8.77 6.05 6.07
C SER A 87 8.62 6.96 4.86
N ILE A 88 7.40 7.07 4.33
CA ILE A 88 6.95 8.16 3.46
C ILE A 88 5.88 8.94 4.23
N THR A 89 6.00 10.26 4.26
CA THR A 89 5.03 11.14 4.92
C THR A 89 3.73 11.27 4.11
N TRP A 90 2.65 11.71 4.76
CA TRP A 90 1.41 12.01 4.04
C TRP A 90 1.56 13.15 3.03
N GLU A 91 2.45 14.11 3.31
CA GLU A 91 2.75 15.22 2.39
C GLU A 91 3.50 14.71 1.15
N GLU A 92 4.48 13.84 1.33
CA GLU A 92 5.18 13.18 0.22
C GLU A 92 4.23 12.33 -0.62
N LEU A 93 3.36 11.52 0.01
CA LEU A 93 2.34 10.76 -0.71
C LEU A 93 1.34 11.66 -1.44
N ALA A 94 0.97 12.80 -0.84
CA ALA A 94 0.11 13.79 -1.50
C ALA A 94 0.82 14.42 -2.71
N GLY A 95 2.12 14.73 -2.62
CA GLY A 95 2.89 15.22 -3.77
C GLY A 95 3.06 14.18 -4.89
N LEU A 96 3.02 12.89 -4.54
CA LEU A 96 3.18 11.79 -5.50
C LEU A 96 1.88 11.34 -6.18
N LEU A 97 0.76 11.36 -5.46
CA LEU A 97 -0.52 10.79 -5.91
C LEU A 97 -1.69 11.79 -5.90
N GLY A 98 -1.52 12.96 -5.27
CA GLY A 98 -2.61 13.89 -4.99
C GLY A 98 -3.23 14.52 -6.24
N ASP A 99 -2.40 14.79 -7.24
CA ASP A 99 -2.79 15.43 -8.51
C ASP A 99 -3.16 14.41 -9.61
N ASP A 100 -3.15 13.11 -9.32
CA ASP A 100 -3.56 12.10 -10.29
C ASP A 100 -5.06 12.26 -10.62
N PRO A 101 -5.44 12.44 -11.90
CA PRO A 101 -6.84 12.69 -12.27
C PRO A 101 -7.78 11.53 -11.90
N ARG A 102 -7.26 10.31 -11.79
CA ARG A 102 -8.05 9.12 -11.39
C ARG A 102 -8.48 9.17 -9.92
N ARG A 103 -7.75 9.92 -9.08
CA ARG A 103 -8.04 10.05 -7.66
C ARG A 103 -9.44 10.61 -7.39
N GLN A 104 -9.93 11.51 -8.24
CA GLN A 104 -11.30 12.05 -8.10
C GLN A 104 -12.36 10.95 -8.24
N GLY A 105 -12.15 9.96 -9.11
CA GLY A 105 -13.02 8.79 -9.21
C GLY A 105 -13.00 7.93 -7.95
N LEU A 106 -11.83 7.77 -7.31
CA LEU A 106 -11.70 7.04 -6.05
C LEU A 106 -12.44 7.75 -4.91
N ILE A 107 -12.32 9.08 -4.82
CA ILE A 107 -13.02 9.90 -3.82
C ILE A 107 -14.52 9.78 -4.03
N ALA A 108 -15.02 10.02 -5.24
CA ALA A 108 -16.45 9.96 -5.54
C ALA A 108 -17.05 8.58 -5.23
N TRP A 109 -16.33 7.50 -5.56
CA TRP A 109 -16.75 6.15 -5.20
C TRP A 109 -16.75 5.95 -3.68
N ALA A 110 -15.70 6.34 -2.96
CA ALA A 110 -15.64 6.22 -1.51
C ALA A 110 -16.74 7.02 -0.80
N GLU A 111 -17.06 8.22 -1.27
CA GLU A 111 -18.16 9.06 -0.76
C GLU A 111 -19.55 8.46 -1.05
N SER A 112 -19.68 7.67 -2.13
CA SER A 112 -20.92 6.96 -2.45
C SER A 112 -21.22 5.77 -1.54
N LEU A 113 -20.26 5.35 -0.69
CA LEU A 113 -20.45 4.26 0.27
C LEU A 113 -21.33 4.76 1.44
N THR A 114 -22.65 4.63 1.30
CA THR A 114 -23.64 5.21 2.22
C THR A 114 -23.87 4.43 3.54
N ALA A 115 -23.00 3.47 3.92
CA ALA A 115 -23.24 2.59 5.07
C ALA A 115 -22.09 2.57 6.10
N LEU A 116 -22.43 2.28 7.36
CA LEU A 116 -21.53 2.19 8.52
C LEU A 116 -20.35 1.19 8.34
N ASP A 117 -20.40 0.32 7.33
CA ASP A 117 -19.38 -0.69 6.98
C ASP A 117 -18.44 -0.26 5.84
N ALA A 118 -18.48 1.00 5.41
CA ALA A 118 -17.63 1.54 4.33
C ALA A 118 -16.14 1.22 4.53
N TRP A 119 -15.67 1.11 5.77
CA TRP A 119 -14.28 0.75 6.06
C TRP A 119 -13.87 -0.60 5.45
N ARG A 120 -14.76 -1.61 5.42
CA ARG A 120 -14.45 -2.91 4.81
C ARG A 120 -14.48 -2.86 3.29
N ASP A 121 -15.31 -2.00 2.70
CA ASP A 121 -15.32 -1.79 1.25
C ASP A 121 -14.05 -1.07 0.79
N LEU A 122 -13.50 -0.20 1.64
CA LEU A 122 -12.20 0.43 1.44
C LEU A 122 -11.01 -0.50 1.70
N MET A 123 -11.20 -1.67 2.33
CA MET A 123 -10.12 -2.66 2.52
C MET A 123 -9.82 -3.40 1.23
N ARG A 124 -8.57 -3.84 1.08
CA ARG A 124 -8.11 -4.61 -0.08
C ARG A 124 -8.94 -5.88 -0.29
N PRO A 125 -9.51 -6.09 -1.49
CA PRO A 125 -10.13 -7.35 -1.89
C PRO A 125 -9.14 -8.50 -1.81
N HIS A 126 -9.59 -9.69 -1.41
CA HIS A 126 -8.70 -10.83 -1.23
C HIS A 126 -7.96 -11.21 -2.54
N GLU A 127 -8.59 -11.05 -3.71
CA GLU A 127 -7.98 -11.33 -5.02
C GLU A 127 -6.73 -10.49 -5.30
N LEU A 128 -6.66 -9.30 -4.70
CA LEU A 128 -5.57 -8.34 -4.86
C LEU A 128 -4.56 -8.41 -3.70
N TRP A 129 -4.73 -9.36 -2.78
CA TRP A 129 -3.81 -9.62 -1.69
C TRP A 129 -2.53 -10.30 -2.21
N PRO A 130 -1.35 -10.10 -1.58
CA PRO A 130 -0.12 -10.78 -2.01
C PRO A 130 -0.19 -12.31 -2.01
N MET A 131 -1.07 -12.88 -1.20
CA MET A 131 -1.27 -14.33 -1.04
C MET A 131 -2.76 -14.64 -1.04
N PRO A 132 -3.44 -14.55 -2.20
CA PRO A 132 -4.90 -14.63 -2.27
C PRO A 132 -5.42 -16.02 -1.88
N GLY A 133 -4.63 -17.08 -2.13
CA GLY A 133 -4.99 -18.47 -1.83
C GLY A 133 -4.87 -18.89 -0.36
N GLU A 134 -4.32 -18.05 0.52
CA GLU A 134 -4.17 -18.36 1.95
C GLU A 134 -5.37 -17.91 2.80
N TRP A 135 -6.35 -17.26 2.18
CA TRP A 135 -7.55 -16.81 2.87
C TRP A 135 -8.47 -17.98 3.20
N HIS A 136 -9.09 -17.93 4.38
CA HIS A 136 -10.11 -18.91 4.73
C HIS A 136 -11.29 -18.80 3.74
N PRO A 137 -11.85 -19.92 3.22
CA PRO A 137 -12.89 -19.88 2.19
C PRO A 137 -14.11 -19.01 2.55
N SER A 138 -14.51 -18.98 3.82
CA SER A 138 -15.63 -18.12 4.26
C SER A 138 -15.35 -16.63 4.10
N TYR A 139 -14.08 -16.20 4.17
CA TYR A 139 -13.71 -14.82 3.91
C TYR A 139 -13.74 -14.51 2.43
N ILE A 140 -13.32 -15.44 1.56
CA ILE A 140 -13.42 -15.30 0.11
C ILE A 140 -14.88 -15.14 -0.31
N THR A 141 -15.75 -16.06 0.11
CA THR A 141 -17.19 -16.02 -0.21
C THR A 141 -17.83 -14.73 0.32
N GLY A 142 -17.57 -14.37 1.57
CA GLY A 142 -18.11 -13.14 2.17
C GLY A 142 -17.59 -11.85 1.51
N ASP A 143 -16.41 -11.89 0.88
CA ASP A 143 -15.83 -10.76 0.15
C ASP A 143 -16.55 -10.56 -1.20
N HIS A 144 -16.81 -11.66 -1.93
CA HIS A 144 -17.54 -11.66 -3.21
C HIS A 144 -19.03 -11.35 -3.08
N GLU A 145 -19.66 -11.69 -1.95
CA GLU A 145 -21.09 -11.43 -1.71
C GLU A 145 -21.39 -9.96 -1.39
N ARG A 146 -20.37 -9.11 -1.26
CA ARG A 146 -20.55 -7.68 -0.95
C ARG A 146 -21.19 -6.95 -2.14
N PRO A 147 -22.23 -6.12 -1.89
CA PRO A 147 -22.76 -5.21 -2.90
C PRO A 147 -21.65 -4.31 -3.46
N GLY A 148 -21.66 -4.10 -4.79
CA GLY A 148 -20.67 -3.23 -5.44
C GLY A 148 -19.28 -3.85 -5.61
N TRP A 149 -19.18 -5.19 -5.60
CA TRP A 149 -17.91 -5.90 -5.79
C TRP A 149 -17.13 -5.46 -7.06
N PRO A 150 -17.74 -5.36 -8.26
CA PRO A 150 -17.03 -4.90 -9.45
C PRO A 150 -16.45 -3.49 -9.30
N GLU A 151 -17.20 -2.57 -8.69
CA GLU A 151 -16.78 -1.19 -8.45
C GLU A 151 -15.62 -1.13 -7.44
N ARG A 152 -15.67 -1.96 -6.40
CA ARG A 152 -14.58 -2.08 -5.43
C ARG A 152 -13.30 -2.60 -6.07
N ILE A 153 -13.37 -3.65 -6.89
CA ILE A 153 -12.21 -4.16 -7.64
C ILE A 153 -11.67 -3.07 -8.56
N ALA A 154 -12.53 -2.36 -9.30
CA ALA A 154 -12.12 -1.28 -10.18
C ALA A 154 -11.42 -0.13 -9.44
N ALA A 155 -11.92 0.27 -8.27
CA ALA A 155 -11.29 1.30 -7.44
C ALA A 155 -9.89 0.87 -6.95
N TRP A 156 -9.75 -0.38 -6.51
CA TRP A 156 -8.47 -0.92 -6.07
C TRP A 156 -7.46 -1.09 -7.20
N THR A 157 -7.88 -1.61 -8.36
CA THR A 157 -7.01 -1.69 -9.54
C THR A 157 -6.59 -0.30 -10.02
N THR A 158 -7.49 0.69 -9.93
CA THR A 158 -7.17 2.09 -10.25
C THR A 158 -6.07 2.62 -9.33
N LEU A 159 -6.16 2.40 -8.02
CA LEU A 159 -5.09 2.76 -7.08
C LEU A 159 -3.77 2.05 -7.43
N GLN A 160 -3.82 0.76 -7.75
CA GLN A 160 -2.60 0.01 -8.11
C GLN A 160 -1.94 0.56 -9.38
N ALA A 161 -2.75 0.99 -10.35
CA ALA A 161 -2.27 1.64 -11.56
C ALA A 161 -1.64 3.01 -11.25
N MET A 162 -2.29 3.83 -10.42
CA MET A 162 -1.72 5.10 -9.94
C MET A 162 -0.34 4.91 -9.32
N CYS A 163 -0.20 3.98 -8.36
CA CYS A 163 1.09 3.69 -7.75
C CYS A 163 2.13 3.18 -8.77
N THR A 164 1.73 2.30 -9.70
CA THR A 164 2.65 1.73 -10.70
C THR A 164 3.17 2.79 -11.67
N ASP A 165 2.30 3.69 -12.12
CA ASP A 165 2.70 4.78 -13.02
C ASP A 165 3.66 5.74 -12.30
N THR A 166 3.38 6.10 -11.05
CA THR A 166 4.27 6.95 -10.25
C THR A 166 5.62 6.28 -9.97
N ILE A 167 5.64 4.98 -9.67
CA ILE A 167 6.89 4.20 -9.52
C ILE A 167 7.70 4.27 -10.81
N THR A 168 7.06 4.02 -11.95
CA THR A 168 7.72 4.02 -13.26
C THR A 168 8.30 5.41 -13.60
N ALA A 169 7.59 6.48 -13.27
CA ALA A 169 8.06 7.85 -13.45
C ALA A 169 9.27 8.17 -12.56
N LEU A 170 9.25 7.74 -11.30
CA LEU A 170 10.37 7.91 -10.37
C LEU A 170 11.62 7.15 -10.81
N GLU A 171 11.46 5.92 -11.32
CA GLU A 171 12.57 5.09 -11.81
C GLU A 171 13.17 5.58 -13.13
N ALA A 172 12.42 6.39 -13.90
CA ALA A 172 12.87 6.98 -15.15
C ALA A 172 13.53 8.36 -14.99
N SER A 173 13.48 8.95 -13.78
CA SER A 173 14.04 10.27 -13.45
C SER A 173 15.50 10.17 -13.00
#